data_AF-A0A1V5NQT1-F1
#
_entry.id   AF-A0A1V5NQT1-F1
#
_cell.length_a   1.000
_cell.length_b   1.000
_cell.length_c   1.000
_cell.angle_alpha   90.00
_cell.angle_beta   90.00
_cell.angle_gamma   90.00
#
_symmetry.space_group_name_H-M   'P 1'
#
loop_
_entity.id
_entity.type
_entity.pdbx_description
1 polymer ?
#
loop_
_entity_poly.entity_id
_entity_poly.type
_entity_poly.pdbx_seq_one_letter_code
_entity_poly.pdbx_strand_id
1 'polypeptide(L)'
;MLRKGFTLIELLVVIAILAILIGVAAPYYQDYVRESKIAKAKTDLDILKQAVVLFNAREDIPYQGPLATQPPYLPMLGDQDFMGLQGQYLTNIPIDPWGRNYRLDPYGCFVYSDGIDLRDKTDDYRDYYVKELALQRIEWLDADNNRAVNEQDYFAFYFNKPLWVDGGGISGGDFDVFEGNDNITATTPLSITYNQIDNPGYNQDSATSSRILCRVNAGTNLRVGIHSVALKHEIDILKKYREVVVDRERTNMNILYTKIELINGQPARYAVRTNPIKIVPRY
;
A
#
# COMPACT_ATOMS: atom_id res chain seq x y z
N MET A 1 -56.60 45.05 -35.54
CA MET A 1 -56.01 44.24 -34.45
C MET A 1 -54.72 44.91 -33.99
N LEU A 2 -54.73 45.55 -32.82
CA LEU A 2 -53.52 46.14 -32.23
C LEU A 2 -52.54 45.02 -31.86
N ARG A 3 -51.45 44.90 -32.61
CA ARG A 3 -50.31 44.06 -32.23
C ARG A 3 -49.67 44.69 -30.99
N LYS A 4 -49.85 44.09 -29.81
CA LYS A 4 -49.10 44.44 -28.61
C LYS A 4 -47.63 44.08 -28.88
N GLY A 5 -46.80 45.11 -29.10
CA GLY A 5 -45.35 44.96 -29.23
C GLY A 5 -44.70 44.76 -27.87
N PHE A 6 -43.63 43.97 -27.83
CA PHE A 6 -42.81 43.74 -26.64
C PHE A 6 -42.20 45.07 -26.15
N THR A 7 -42.27 45.34 -24.85
CA THR A 7 -41.71 46.57 -24.27
C THR A 7 -40.24 46.38 -23.87
N LEU A 8 -39.46 47.46 -23.92
CA LEU A 8 -38.06 47.43 -23.47
C LEU A 8 -37.94 47.10 -21.98
N ILE A 9 -38.94 47.48 -21.18
CA ILE A 9 -38.95 47.19 -19.74
C ILE A 9 -39.21 45.70 -19.47
N GLU A 10 -40.07 45.03 -20.25
CA GLU A 10 -40.27 43.58 -20.16
C GLU A 10 -38.97 42.83 -20.46
N LEU A 11 -38.21 43.26 -21.47
CA LEU A 11 -36.91 42.66 -21.77
C LEU A 11 -35.92 42.85 -20.61
N LEU A 12 -35.86 44.05 -20.05
CA LEU A 12 -34.90 44.39 -18.99
C LEU A 12 -35.14 43.56 -17.73
N VAL A 13 -36.40 43.43 -17.30
CA VAL A 13 -36.75 42.62 -16.12
C VAL A 13 -36.42 41.14 -16.35
N VAL A 14 -36.67 40.60 -17.55
CA VAL A 14 -36.34 39.20 -17.88
C VAL A 14 -34.83 38.95 -17.81
N ILE A 15 -34.02 39.84 -18.39
CA ILE A 15 -32.56 39.69 -18.36
C ILE A 15 -32.02 39.83 -16.94
N ALA A 16 -32.59 40.75 -16.12
CA ALA A 16 -32.21 40.91 -14.72
C ALA A 16 -32.47 39.64 -13.91
N ILE A 17 -33.64 39.00 -14.07
CA ILE A 17 -33.97 37.74 -13.40
C ILE A 17 -33.04 36.61 -13.87
N LEU A 18 -32.77 36.51 -15.18
CA LEU A 18 -31.84 35.51 -15.73
C LEU A 18 -30.43 35.66 -15.16
N ALA A 19 -29.93 36.89 -15.00
CA ALA A 19 -28.61 37.14 -14.43
C ALA A 19 -28.52 36.65 -12.97
N ILE A 20 -29.57 36.87 -12.17
CA ILE A 20 -29.63 36.39 -10.77
C ILE A 20 -29.66 34.86 -10.74
N LEU A 21 -30.48 34.22 -11.58
CA LEU A 21 -30.59 32.76 -11.64
C LEU A 21 -29.26 32.11 -12.04
N ILE A 22 -28.58 32.66 -13.06
CA ILE A 22 -27.27 32.16 -13.48
C ILE A 22 -26.23 32.36 -12.37
N GLY A 23 -26.25 33.51 -11.68
CA GLY A 23 -25.35 33.80 -10.57
C GLY A 23 -25.41 32.77 -9.45
N VAL A 24 -26.62 32.27 -9.12
CA VAL A 24 -26.80 31.23 -8.09
C VAL A 24 -26.56 29.82 -8.63
N ALA A 25 -26.97 29.54 -9.87
CA ALA A 25 -26.88 28.20 -10.46
C ALA A 25 -25.44 27.80 -10.85
N ALA A 26 -24.60 28.76 -11.24
CA ALA A 26 -23.23 28.50 -11.69
C ALA A 26 -22.35 27.76 -10.65
N PRO A 27 -22.19 28.23 -9.40
CA PRO A 27 -21.37 27.52 -8.41
C PRO A 27 -21.94 26.12 -8.09
N TYR A 28 -23.27 26.00 -7.98
CA TYR A 28 -23.93 24.72 -7.73
C TYR A 28 -23.64 23.68 -8.82
N TYR A 29 -23.69 24.10 -10.09
CA TYR A 29 -23.37 23.22 -11.20
C TYR A 29 -21.90 22.77 -11.18
N GLN A 30 -20.97 23.66 -10.84
CA GLN A 30 -19.55 23.33 -10.74
C GLN A 30 -19.27 22.30 -9.63
N ASP A 31 -19.90 22.47 -8.47
CA ASP A 31 -19.78 21.53 -7.35
C ASP A 31 -20.36 20.17 -7.70
N TYR A 32 -21.55 20.14 -8.32
CA TYR A 32 -22.19 18.90 -8.78
C TYR A 32 -21.30 18.15 -9.79
N VAL A 33 -20.73 18.86 -10.78
CA VAL A 33 -19.80 18.25 -11.73
C VAL A 33 -18.56 17.72 -11.00
N ARG A 34 -18.00 18.45 -10.04
CA ARG A 34 -16.85 17.98 -9.25
C ARG A 34 -17.16 16.70 -8.49
N GLU A 35 -18.29 16.65 -7.77
CA GLU A 35 -18.71 15.46 -7.03
C GLU A 35 -18.96 14.26 -7.97
N SER A 36 -19.59 14.49 -9.12
CA SER A 36 -19.83 13.44 -10.12
C SER A 36 -18.52 12.83 -10.65
N LYS A 37 -17.49 13.67 -10.86
CA LYS A 37 -16.15 13.22 -11.24
C LYS A 37 -15.53 12.36 -10.14
N ILE A 38 -15.56 12.81 -8.89
CA ILE A 38 -15.01 12.07 -7.76
C ILE A 38 -15.70 10.71 -7.58
N ALA A 39 -17.04 10.68 -7.70
CA ALA A 39 -17.81 9.44 -7.60
C ALA A 39 -17.45 8.46 -8.72
N LYS A 40 -17.29 8.96 -9.95
CA LYS A 40 -16.79 8.16 -11.07
C LYS A 40 -15.38 7.62 -10.78
N ALA A 41 -14.46 8.48 -10.34
CA ALA A 41 -13.09 8.06 -10.05
C ALA A 41 -13.02 6.94 -9.02
N LYS A 42 -13.79 7.03 -7.94
CA LYS A 42 -13.87 5.97 -6.91
C LYS A 42 -14.42 4.66 -7.47
N THR A 43 -15.42 4.73 -8.35
CA THR A 43 -16.00 3.53 -8.99
C THR A 43 -14.98 2.86 -9.90
N ASP A 44 -14.28 3.64 -10.72
CA ASP A 44 -13.25 3.15 -11.62
C ASP A 44 -12.05 2.56 -10.85
N LEU A 45 -11.63 3.19 -9.74
CA LEU A 45 -10.60 2.66 -8.84
C LEU A 45 -11.00 1.32 -8.22
N ASP A 46 -12.25 1.17 -7.78
CA ASP A 46 -12.74 -0.09 -7.21
C ASP A 46 -12.68 -1.23 -8.23
N ILE A 47 -13.03 -0.97 -9.50
CA ILE A 47 -12.91 -1.94 -10.60
C ILE A 47 -11.45 -2.36 -10.80
N LEU A 48 -10.53 -1.40 -10.88
CA LEU A 48 -9.10 -1.67 -11.06
C LEU A 48 -8.50 -2.44 -9.89
N LYS A 49 -8.86 -2.05 -8.67
CA LYS A 49 -8.47 -2.74 -7.43
C LYS A 49 -8.91 -4.19 -7.45
N GLN A 50 -10.18 -4.45 -7.78
CA GLN A 50 -10.72 -5.81 -7.84
C GLN A 50 -10.00 -6.66 -8.90
N ALA A 51 -9.64 -6.08 -10.04
CA ALA A 51 -8.85 -6.79 -11.06
C ALA A 51 -7.46 -7.20 -10.55
N VAL A 52 -6.77 -6.32 -9.81
CA VAL A 52 -5.49 -6.63 -9.18
C VAL A 52 -5.63 -7.74 -8.13
N VAL A 53 -6.67 -7.67 -7.29
CA VAL A 53 -6.94 -8.73 -6.30
C VAL A 53 -7.21 -10.07 -6.98
N LEU A 54 -7.99 -10.08 -8.06
CA LEU A 54 -8.30 -11.29 -8.82
C LEU A 54 -7.05 -11.88 -9.48
N PHE A 55 -6.16 -11.04 -10.03
CA PHE A 55 -4.86 -11.48 -10.53
C PHE A 55 -4.04 -12.13 -9.43
N ASN A 56 -3.84 -11.44 -8.30
CA ASN A 56 -3.01 -11.92 -7.20
C ASN A 56 -3.51 -13.26 -6.65
N ALA A 57 -4.84 -13.41 -6.53
CA ALA A 57 -5.46 -14.63 -6.05
C ALA A 57 -5.36 -15.80 -7.04
N ARG A 58 -5.33 -15.52 -8.34
CA ARG A 58 -5.31 -16.56 -9.39
C ARG A 58 -3.91 -17.02 -9.76
N GLU A 59 -2.97 -16.09 -9.88
CA GLU A 59 -1.59 -16.38 -10.29
C GLU A 59 -0.67 -16.67 -9.11
N ASP A 60 -1.14 -16.47 -7.86
CA ASP A 60 -0.37 -16.62 -6.62
C ASP A 60 0.92 -15.75 -6.57
N ILE A 61 0.94 -14.69 -7.38
CA ILE A 61 2.01 -13.69 -7.45
C ILE A 61 1.42 -12.28 -7.48
N PRO A 62 2.06 -11.28 -6.84
CA PRO A 62 1.57 -9.91 -6.88
C PRO A 62 1.71 -9.30 -8.28
N TYR A 63 0.66 -8.65 -8.76
CA TYR A 63 0.73 -7.85 -9.98
C TYR A 63 1.61 -6.62 -9.76
N GLN A 64 2.72 -6.53 -10.50
CA GLN A 64 3.70 -5.45 -10.37
C GLN A 64 3.60 -4.40 -11.48
N GLY A 65 2.61 -4.51 -12.37
CA GLY A 65 2.55 -3.72 -13.60
C GLY A 65 3.20 -4.43 -14.80
N PRO A 66 3.31 -3.76 -15.95
CA PRO A 66 3.94 -4.31 -17.14
C PRO A 66 5.42 -4.62 -16.89
N LEU A 67 5.85 -5.83 -17.25
CA LEU A 67 7.26 -6.21 -17.19
C LEU A 67 8.07 -5.38 -18.19
N ALA A 68 9.25 -4.89 -17.79
CA ALA A 68 10.19 -4.33 -18.76
C ALA A 68 10.59 -5.40 -19.78
N THR A 69 10.79 -4.99 -21.03
CA THR A 69 11.19 -5.88 -22.13
C THR A 69 12.69 -6.21 -22.13
N GLN A 70 13.48 -5.61 -21.23
CA GLN A 70 14.94 -5.79 -21.16
C GLN A 70 15.36 -6.25 -19.75
N PRO A 71 16.25 -7.24 -19.64
CA PRO A 71 16.79 -7.69 -18.35
C PRO A 71 17.77 -6.65 -17.76
N PRO A 72 17.82 -6.48 -16.42
CA PRO A 72 17.02 -7.16 -15.40
C PRO A 72 15.55 -6.66 -15.39
N TYR A 73 14.61 -7.61 -15.28
CA TYR A 73 13.17 -7.34 -15.40
C TYR A 73 12.62 -6.60 -14.17
N LEU A 74 12.62 -5.26 -14.21
CA LEU A 74 11.84 -4.43 -13.29
C LEU A 74 10.51 -4.04 -13.93
N PRO A 75 9.44 -3.80 -13.15
CA PRO A 75 8.21 -3.30 -13.71
C PRO A 75 8.41 -1.88 -14.26
N MET A 76 7.93 -1.65 -15.48
CA MET A 76 7.89 -0.32 -16.07
C MET A 76 6.63 0.38 -15.57
N LEU A 77 6.71 0.96 -14.37
CA LEU A 77 5.63 1.72 -13.77
C LEU A 77 5.49 3.06 -14.48
N GLY A 78 4.28 3.39 -14.93
CA GLY A 78 4.00 4.58 -15.72
C GLY A 78 2.51 4.77 -15.94
N ASP A 79 2.14 5.32 -17.09
CA ASP A 79 0.73 5.57 -17.43
C ASP A 79 0.00 4.31 -17.92
N GLN A 80 0.70 3.20 -18.10
CA GLN A 80 0.17 1.97 -18.71
C GLN A 80 0.14 0.79 -17.73
N ASP A 81 0.03 1.08 -16.44
CA ASP A 81 0.20 0.09 -15.37
C ASP A 81 -0.79 -1.09 -15.44
N PHE A 82 -1.98 -0.90 -16.03
CA PHE A 82 -3.03 -1.92 -16.08
C PHE A 82 -3.08 -2.71 -17.39
N MET A 83 -2.16 -2.46 -18.33
CA MET A 83 -2.16 -3.15 -19.63
C MET A 83 -2.06 -4.67 -19.50
N GLY A 84 -1.30 -5.18 -18.52
CA GLY A 84 -1.16 -6.63 -18.28
C GLY A 84 -2.43 -7.31 -17.76
N LEU A 85 -3.42 -6.54 -17.29
CA LEU A 85 -4.70 -7.06 -16.79
C LEU A 85 -5.81 -7.07 -17.85
N GLN A 86 -5.63 -6.33 -18.95
CA GLN A 86 -6.64 -6.23 -20.00
C GLN A 86 -6.83 -7.57 -20.72
N GLY A 87 -8.09 -7.92 -21.00
CA GLY A 87 -8.51 -9.18 -21.58
C GLY A 87 -9.01 -10.16 -20.52
N GLN A 88 -8.11 -10.68 -19.68
CA GLN A 88 -8.44 -11.73 -18.71
C GLN A 88 -9.06 -11.21 -17.41
N TYR A 89 -8.59 -10.05 -16.92
CA TYR A 89 -8.97 -9.49 -15.62
C TYR A 89 -9.77 -8.19 -15.76
N LEU A 90 -9.57 -7.45 -16.86
CA LEU A 90 -10.28 -6.21 -17.20
C LEU A 90 -10.79 -6.26 -18.64
N THR A 91 -12.03 -5.87 -18.88
CA THR A 91 -12.57 -5.75 -20.26
C THR A 91 -12.00 -4.53 -20.98
N ASN A 92 -11.95 -3.39 -20.28
CA ASN A 92 -11.36 -2.16 -20.75
C ASN A 92 -10.69 -1.44 -19.58
N ILE A 93 -9.66 -0.64 -19.87
CA ILE A 93 -9.01 0.21 -18.88
C ILE A 93 -9.74 1.56 -18.89
N PRO A 94 -10.37 2.00 -17.78
CA PRO A 94 -11.01 3.30 -17.71
C PRO A 94 -9.97 4.43 -17.73
N ILE A 95 -10.40 5.60 -18.19
CA ILE A 95 -9.66 6.86 -18.08
C ILE A 95 -10.32 7.66 -16.97
N ASP A 96 -9.52 8.32 -16.15
CA ASP A 96 -10.02 9.10 -15.04
C ASP A 96 -10.88 10.30 -15.51
N PRO A 97 -11.70 10.90 -14.63
CA PRO A 97 -12.57 12.02 -14.98
C PRO A 97 -11.85 13.32 -15.39
N TRP A 98 -10.52 13.35 -15.27
CA TRP A 98 -9.65 14.46 -15.64
C TRP A 98 -8.84 14.18 -16.91
N GLY A 99 -9.06 13.02 -17.55
CA GLY A 99 -8.49 12.65 -18.84
C GLY A 99 -7.12 11.99 -18.76
N ARG A 100 -6.75 11.44 -17.60
CA ARG A 100 -5.47 10.76 -17.35
C ARG A 100 -5.69 9.27 -17.07
N ASN A 101 -4.59 8.52 -17.14
CA ASN A 101 -4.62 7.11 -16.83
C ASN A 101 -4.50 6.90 -15.33
N TYR A 102 -5.22 5.90 -14.82
CA TYR A 102 -5.00 5.41 -13.48
C TYR A 102 -3.61 4.79 -13.33
N ARG A 103 -3.09 4.81 -12.11
CA ARG A 103 -1.76 4.31 -11.75
C ARG A 103 -1.85 3.26 -10.64
N LEU A 104 -0.85 2.39 -10.59
CA LEU A 104 -0.72 1.30 -9.62
C LEU A 104 0.53 1.47 -8.77
N ASP A 105 0.41 1.47 -7.45
CA ASP A 105 1.57 1.21 -6.59
C ASP A 105 1.55 -0.24 -6.11
N PRO A 106 2.41 -1.12 -6.66
CA PRO A 106 2.44 -2.52 -6.27
C PRO A 106 3.08 -2.76 -4.90
N TYR A 107 3.85 -1.79 -4.37
CA TYR A 107 4.54 -1.93 -3.08
C TYR A 107 3.71 -1.30 -1.94
N GLY A 108 3.08 -0.14 -2.19
CA GLY A 108 2.08 0.44 -1.30
C GLY A 108 0.74 -0.31 -1.32
N CYS A 109 0.54 -1.18 -2.32
CA CYS A 109 -0.65 -2.00 -2.52
C CYS A 109 -1.95 -1.21 -2.73
N PHE A 110 -1.89 -0.19 -3.60
CA PHE A 110 -3.04 0.63 -3.96
C PHE A 110 -3.05 0.99 -5.44
N VAL A 111 -4.26 1.30 -5.93
CA VAL A 111 -4.49 1.94 -7.22
C VAL A 111 -4.88 3.39 -6.97
N TYR A 112 -4.52 4.30 -7.87
CA TYR A 112 -4.81 5.71 -7.66
C TYR A 112 -5.00 6.50 -8.95
N SER A 113 -5.67 7.64 -8.82
CA SER A 113 -5.69 8.72 -9.83
C SER A 113 -5.00 9.92 -9.22
N ASP A 114 -4.19 10.59 -10.03
CA ASP A 114 -3.52 11.85 -9.67
C ASP A 114 -4.52 13.02 -9.56
N GLY A 115 -5.84 12.82 -9.67
CA GLY A 115 -6.80 13.89 -9.41
C GLY A 115 -6.79 15.03 -10.46
N ILE A 116 -7.06 16.26 -9.98
CA ILE A 116 -7.23 17.43 -10.85
C ILE A 116 -5.87 17.89 -11.38
N ASP A 117 -4.84 17.91 -10.55
CA ASP A 117 -3.51 18.39 -10.92
C ASP A 117 -2.45 17.28 -10.84
N LEU A 118 -1.24 17.46 -11.38
CA LEU A 118 -0.17 16.43 -11.33
C LEU A 118 0.86 16.71 -10.23
N ARG A 119 0.59 17.70 -9.39
CA ARG A 119 1.62 18.37 -8.57
C ARG A 119 1.34 18.19 -7.10
N ASP A 120 0.09 18.29 -6.69
CA ASP A 120 -0.32 18.26 -5.30
C ASP A 120 -0.94 16.89 -4.96
N LYS A 121 -0.15 16.06 -4.29
CA LYS A 121 -0.60 14.72 -3.85
C LYS A 121 -1.78 14.74 -2.87
N THR A 122 -2.19 15.91 -2.38
CA THR A 122 -3.36 16.01 -1.49
C THR A 122 -4.69 15.84 -2.22
N ASP A 123 -4.71 15.95 -3.56
CA ASP A 123 -5.90 15.68 -4.38
C ASP A 123 -5.93 14.27 -5.00
N ASP A 124 -4.90 13.46 -4.75
CA ASP A 124 -4.82 12.05 -5.17
C ASP A 124 -5.98 11.23 -4.58
N TYR A 125 -6.66 10.47 -5.44
CA TYR A 125 -7.63 9.48 -5.00
C TYR A 125 -6.99 8.10 -5.01
N ARG A 126 -6.79 7.51 -3.82
CA ARG A 126 -6.16 6.20 -3.65
C ARG A 126 -7.16 5.17 -3.10
N ASP A 127 -7.16 3.98 -3.68
CA ASP A 127 -7.90 2.83 -3.18
C ASP A 127 -6.99 1.62 -2.99
N TYR A 128 -7.00 1.05 -1.78
CA TYR A 128 -6.03 0.06 -1.33
C TYR A 128 -6.62 -1.34 -1.46
N TYR A 129 -5.97 -2.23 -2.20
CA TYR A 129 -6.32 -3.66 -2.21
C TYR A 129 -5.73 -4.41 -1.02
N VAL A 130 -4.62 -3.92 -0.45
CA VAL A 130 -4.18 -4.30 0.90
C VAL A 130 -4.12 -3.01 1.71
N LYS A 131 -4.99 -2.88 2.72
CA LYS A 131 -5.11 -1.62 3.47
C LYS A 131 -4.06 -1.53 4.57
N GLU A 132 -4.02 -2.50 5.47
CA GLU A 132 -3.19 -2.45 6.67
C GLU A 132 -1.87 -3.16 6.43
N LEU A 133 -0.78 -2.65 7.00
CA LEU A 133 0.50 -3.36 7.05
C LEU A 133 0.48 -4.29 8.26
N ALA A 134 0.59 -5.59 8.04
CA ALA A 134 0.40 -6.59 9.07
C ALA A 134 1.39 -7.74 8.90
N LEU A 135 1.91 -8.23 10.03
CA LEU A 135 2.63 -9.50 10.07
C LEU A 135 1.63 -10.63 9.80
N GLN A 136 1.93 -11.54 8.88
CA GLN A 136 1.04 -12.63 8.48
C GLN A 136 1.56 -14.00 8.90
N ARG A 137 2.86 -14.25 8.77
CA ARG A 137 3.46 -15.56 9.00
C ARG A 137 4.87 -15.42 9.55
N ILE A 138 5.26 -16.37 10.38
CA ILE A 138 6.62 -16.50 10.90
C ILE A 138 7.08 -17.93 10.63
N GLU A 139 8.18 -18.08 9.91
CA GLU A 139 8.78 -19.37 9.63
C GLU A 139 10.14 -19.47 10.31
N TRP A 140 10.43 -20.63 10.88
CA TRP A 140 11.76 -21.00 11.35
C TRP A 140 12.49 -21.76 10.23
N LEU A 141 13.71 -21.33 9.95
CA LEU A 141 14.63 -21.97 9.02
C LEU A 141 15.73 -22.65 9.82
N ASP A 142 15.66 -23.98 9.87
CA ASP A 142 16.67 -24.86 10.43
C ASP A 142 17.85 -24.96 9.44
N ALA A 143 18.93 -24.22 9.70
CA ALA A 143 20.04 -24.11 8.75
C ALA A 143 21.03 -25.28 8.88
N ASP A 144 21.15 -25.85 10.07
CA ASP A 144 22.06 -26.95 10.39
C ASP A 144 21.34 -28.32 10.46
N ASN A 145 20.01 -28.33 10.25
CA ASN A 145 19.12 -29.49 10.18
C ASN A 145 19.15 -30.34 11.47
N ASN A 146 19.28 -29.70 12.62
CA ASN A 146 19.40 -30.37 13.91
C ASN A 146 18.08 -30.45 14.70
N ARG A 147 16.98 -29.90 14.16
CA ARG A 147 15.64 -29.86 14.78
C ARG A 147 15.55 -29.04 16.08
N ALA A 148 16.51 -28.17 16.36
CA ALA A 148 16.60 -27.37 17.56
C ALA A 148 16.93 -25.91 17.23
N VAL A 149 16.09 -24.99 17.71
CA VAL A 149 16.28 -23.55 17.50
C VAL A 149 17.60 -23.11 18.13
N ASN A 150 18.57 -22.69 17.31
CA ASN A 150 19.89 -22.25 17.76
C ASN A 150 20.44 -21.07 16.94
N GLU A 151 21.65 -20.61 17.27
CA GLU A 151 22.30 -19.45 16.65
C GLU A 151 22.70 -19.60 15.16
N GLN A 152 22.60 -20.81 14.62
CA GLN A 152 22.82 -21.09 13.20
C GLN A 152 21.53 -20.91 12.39
N ASP A 153 20.38 -20.80 13.06
CA ASP A 153 19.07 -20.69 12.44
C ASP A 153 18.60 -19.27 12.18
N TYR A 154 17.51 -19.19 11.42
CA TYR A 154 16.86 -17.94 11.09
C TYR A 154 15.35 -17.98 11.35
N PHE A 155 14.79 -16.83 11.71
CA PHE A 155 13.36 -16.57 11.62
C PHE A 155 13.09 -15.67 10.42
N ALA A 156 12.14 -16.08 9.58
CA ALA A 156 11.60 -15.28 8.50
C ALA A 156 10.23 -14.73 8.90
N PHE A 157 10.14 -13.40 9.01
CA PHE A 157 8.91 -12.67 9.24
C PHE A 157 8.32 -12.25 7.90
N TYR A 158 7.10 -12.70 7.61
CA TYR A 158 6.38 -12.37 6.38
C TYR A 158 5.28 -11.37 6.69
N PHE A 159 5.36 -10.22 6.04
CA PHE A 159 4.34 -9.19 6.06
C PHE A 159 3.48 -9.27 4.79
N ASN A 160 2.28 -8.72 4.87
CA ASN A 160 1.37 -8.65 3.72
C ASN A 160 1.74 -7.56 2.70
N LYS A 161 2.67 -6.67 3.05
CA LYS A 161 3.22 -5.65 2.16
C LYS A 161 4.73 -5.54 2.35
N PRO A 162 5.45 -5.07 1.33
CA PRO A 162 6.78 -4.49 1.49
C PRO A 162 6.75 -3.38 2.54
N LEU A 163 7.82 -3.26 3.31
CA LEU A 163 7.92 -2.26 4.37
C LEU A 163 9.38 -1.87 4.59
N TRP A 164 9.58 -0.78 5.32
CA TRP A 164 10.88 -0.39 5.84
C TRP A 164 10.82 -0.32 7.38
N VAL A 165 11.85 -0.84 8.04
CA VAL A 165 11.96 -0.79 9.51
C VAL A 165 12.96 0.30 9.90
N ASP A 166 12.49 1.25 10.70
CA ASP A 166 13.32 2.31 11.26
C ASP A 166 14.29 1.80 12.33
N GLY A 167 15.41 2.51 12.54
CA GLY A 167 16.33 2.22 13.65
C GLY A 167 17.20 0.98 13.49
N GLY A 168 17.55 0.59 12.26
CA GLY A 168 18.55 -0.46 12.00
C GLY A 168 17.99 -1.89 11.95
N GLY A 169 16.66 -2.03 11.89
CA GLY A 169 15.99 -3.31 11.61
C GLY A 169 15.09 -3.80 12.73
N ILE A 170 14.48 -4.94 12.46
CA ILE A 170 13.60 -5.66 13.39
C ILE A 170 14.39 -6.11 14.62
N SER A 171 13.77 -5.96 15.80
CA SER A 171 14.36 -6.41 17.07
C SER A 171 13.40 -7.35 17.80
N GLY A 172 13.95 -8.27 18.59
CA GLY A 172 13.13 -9.16 19.41
C GLY A 172 12.27 -8.43 20.45
N GLY A 173 12.71 -7.24 20.89
CA GLY A 173 11.97 -6.38 21.80
C GLY A 173 10.72 -5.76 21.19
N ASP A 174 10.54 -5.83 19.87
CA ASP A 174 9.37 -5.32 19.16
C ASP A 174 8.14 -6.21 19.32
N PHE A 175 8.31 -7.41 19.89
CA PHE A 175 7.27 -8.45 19.93
C PHE A 175 6.92 -8.92 21.34
N ASP A 176 5.66 -9.33 21.48
CA ASP A 176 5.16 -10.15 22.57
C ASP A 176 5.20 -11.63 22.17
N VAL A 177 5.64 -12.49 23.07
CA VAL A 177 5.65 -13.96 22.92
C VAL A 177 4.55 -14.58 23.78
N PHE A 178 3.82 -15.52 23.20
CA PHE A 178 2.71 -16.20 23.85
C PHE A 178 2.88 -17.73 23.82
N GLU A 179 2.43 -18.38 24.87
CA GLU A 179 2.20 -19.83 24.93
C GLU A 179 0.70 -20.06 25.16
N GLY A 180 0.01 -20.57 24.14
CA GLY A 180 -1.45 -20.56 24.14
C GLY A 180 -1.99 -19.11 24.16
N ASN A 181 -2.76 -18.77 25.20
CA ASN A 181 -3.35 -17.44 25.37
C ASN A 181 -2.55 -16.53 26.33
N ASP A 182 -1.51 -17.04 26.97
CA ASP A 182 -0.76 -16.32 28.00
C ASP A 182 0.46 -15.63 27.39
N ASN A 183 0.64 -14.34 27.70
CA ASN A 183 1.84 -13.60 27.32
C ASN A 183 2.99 -13.98 28.27
N ILE A 184 4.02 -14.64 27.74
CA ILE A 184 5.16 -15.19 28.49
C ILE A 184 6.48 -14.48 28.17
N THR A 185 6.43 -13.28 27.56
CA THR A 185 7.60 -12.54 27.06
C THR A 185 8.75 -12.43 28.06
N ALA A 186 8.46 -12.23 29.35
CA ALA A 186 9.48 -12.13 30.39
C ALA A 186 10.23 -13.46 30.68
N THR A 187 9.64 -14.61 30.33
CA THR A 187 10.20 -15.95 30.59
C THR A 187 10.88 -16.53 29.36
N THR A 188 10.39 -16.20 28.16
CA THR A 188 10.94 -16.68 26.88
C THR A 188 11.18 -15.49 25.95
N PRO A 189 12.30 -14.77 26.11
CA PRO A 189 12.61 -13.66 25.23
C PRO A 189 12.87 -14.16 23.81
N LEU A 190 12.28 -13.47 22.83
CA LEU A 190 12.68 -13.57 21.43
C LEU A 190 13.99 -12.79 21.27
N SER A 191 15.11 -13.47 21.07
CA SER A 191 16.41 -12.82 20.85
C SER A 191 16.84 -13.03 19.40
N ILE A 192 16.73 -11.97 18.59
CA ILE A 192 17.01 -12.01 17.16
C ILE A 192 17.84 -10.81 16.71
N THR A 193 18.66 -11.02 15.69
CA THR A 193 19.43 -9.97 15.02
C THR A 193 18.97 -9.87 13.56
N TYR A 194 18.61 -8.66 13.13
CA TYR A 194 18.29 -8.41 11.73
C TYR A 194 19.48 -8.73 10.81
N ASN A 195 19.25 -9.54 9.77
CA ASN A 195 20.29 -9.93 8.82
C ASN A 195 20.08 -9.20 7.48
N GLN A 196 20.83 -8.11 7.27
CA GLN A 196 20.72 -7.29 6.07
C GLN A 196 21.42 -7.89 4.85
N ILE A 197 22.48 -8.70 5.03
CA ILE A 197 23.28 -9.24 3.92
C ILE A 197 22.43 -10.17 3.04
N ASP A 198 21.53 -10.93 3.67
CA ASP A 198 20.62 -11.84 2.99
C ASP A 198 19.27 -11.19 2.64
N ASN A 199 19.14 -9.86 2.79
CA ASN A 199 17.96 -9.08 2.43
C ASN A 199 18.34 -7.85 1.59
N PRO A 200 18.80 -8.05 0.34
CA PRO A 200 19.47 -7.02 -0.47
C PRO A 200 18.58 -5.82 -0.84
N GLY A 201 17.25 -5.95 -0.75
CA GLY A 201 16.27 -4.91 -1.05
C GLY A 201 15.60 -4.36 0.20
N TYR A 202 16.38 -4.03 1.23
CA TYR A 202 15.83 -3.59 2.51
C TYR A 202 16.62 -2.43 3.11
N ASN A 203 16.76 -1.37 2.31
CA ASN A 203 17.11 -0.03 2.79
C ASN A 203 15.94 0.93 2.50
N GLN A 204 16.01 2.17 2.97
CA GLN A 204 14.92 3.15 2.80
C GLN A 204 14.52 3.34 1.32
N ASP A 205 15.49 3.24 0.43
CA ASP A 205 15.38 3.52 -0.99
C ASP A 205 15.09 2.26 -1.84
N SER A 206 15.10 1.05 -1.28
CA SER A 206 14.95 -0.20 -2.03
C SER A 206 14.15 -1.27 -1.29
N ALA A 207 13.39 -0.87 -0.26
CA ALA A 207 12.51 -1.68 0.56
C ALA A 207 11.39 -2.32 -0.26
N THR A 208 11.71 -3.42 -0.94
CA THR A 208 10.86 -4.08 -1.92
C THR A 208 10.42 -5.48 -1.48
N SER A 209 11.06 -6.01 -0.43
CA SER A 209 10.73 -7.30 0.17
C SER A 209 9.66 -7.15 1.25
N SER A 210 8.68 -8.05 1.25
CA SER A 210 7.74 -8.25 2.36
C SER A 210 8.23 -9.26 3.40
N ARG A 211 9.42 -9.87 3.17
CA ARG A 211 10.05 -10.82 4.08
C ARG A 211 11.27 -10.19 4.74
N ILE A 212 11.36 -10.34 6.06
CA ILE A 212 12.51 -9.94 6.85
C ILE A 212 13.15 -11.18 7.47
N LEU A 213 14.43 -11.36 7.21
CA LEU A 213 15.22 -12.46 7.78
C LEU A 213 15.97 -11.99 9.02
N CYS A 214 15.89 -12.77 10.08
CA CYS A 214 16.59 -12.51 11.33
C CYS A 214 17.35 -13.75 11.77
N ARG A 215 18.59 -13.57 12.18
CA ARG A 215 19.38 -14.62 12.80
C ARG A 215 18.94 -14.80 14.25
N VAL A 216 18.83 -16.04 14.69
CA VAL A 216 18.57 -16.37 16.10
C VAL A 216 19.84 -16.08 16.92
N ASN A 217 19.66 -15.49 18.10
CA ASN A 217 20.77 -15.25 19.03
C ASN A 217 20.73 -16.23 20.21
N ALA A 218 21.87 -16.30 20.92
CA ALA A 218 22.00 -16.98 22.19
C ALA A 218 20.90 -16.53 23.18
N GLY A 219 20.36 -17.48 23.95
CA GLY A 219 19.33 -17.19 24.96
C GLY A 219 17.89 -17.18 24.43
N THR A 220 17.67 -17.45 23.15
CA THR A 220 16.32 -17.67 22.60
C THR A 220 15.77 -19.00 23.12
N ASN A 221 14.72 -18.95 23.93
CA ASN A 221 14.04 -20.15 24.44
C ASN A 221 12.67 -20.33 23.78
N LEU A 222 12.65 -20.31 22.44
CA LEU A 222 11.43 -20.44 21.66
C LEU A 222 11.24 -21.87 21.15
N ARG A 223 10.02 -22.38 21.30
CA ARG A 223 9.63 -23.71 20.81
C ARG A 223 8.73 -23.55 19.60
N VAL A 224 9.22 -24.00 18.45
CA VAL A 224 8.48 -24.02 17.18
C VAL A 224 7.25 -24.91 17.36
N GLY A 225 6.11 -24.46 16.84
CA GLY A 225 4.86 -25.20 17.00
C GLY A 225 4.19 -25.08 18.37
N ILE A 226 4.78 -24.38 19.34
CA ILE A 226 4.16 -24.11 20.66
C ILE A 226 3.98 -22.61 20.85
N HIS A 227 5.04 -21.82 20.68
CA HIS A 227 4.97 -20.39 20.91
C HIS A 227 4.41 -19.65 19.68
N SER A 228 3.76 -18.52 19.97
CA SER A 228 3.27 -17.58 18.99
C SER A 228 3.74 -16.17 19.32
N VAL A 229 3.80 -15.30 18.31
CA VAL A 229 4.41 -13.98 18.42
C VAL A 229 3.50 -12.94 17.79
N ALA A 230 3.34 -11.79 18.44
CA ALA A 230 2.64 -10.62 17.89
C ALA A 230 3.49 -9.37 18.08
N LEU A 231 3.30 -8.36 17.22
CA LEU A 231 3.84 -7.03 17.49
C LEU A 231 3.26 -6.49 18.80
N LYS A 232 4.10 -5.80 19.58
CA LYS A 232 3.65 -5.12 20.79
C LYS A 232 2.64 -4.04 20.46
N HIS A 233 1.69 -3.82 21.37
CA HIS A 233 0.70 -2.74 21.26
C HIS A 233 1.29 -1.40 21.75
N GLU A 234 2.46 -1.04 21.25
CA GLU A 234 3.11 0.22 21.58
C GLU A 234 3.23 1.05 20.31
N ILE A 235 2.80 2.32 20.36
CA ILE A 235 2.69 3.14 19.16
C ILE A 235 4.06 3.40 18.52
N ASP A 236 5.11 3.50 19.34
CA ASP A 236 6.48 3.74 18.86
C ASP A 236 7.04 2.51 18.15
N ILE A 237 6.72 1.31 18.65
CA ILE A 237 7.06 0.04 18.00
C ILE A 237 6.31 -0.08 16.68
N LEU A 238 5.00 0.16 16.66
CA LEU A 238 4.21 0.08 15.43
C LEU A 238 4.71 1.07 14.37
N LYS A 239 5.03 2.32 14.76
CA LYS A 239 5.60 3.36 13.89
C LYS A 239 6.99 3.03 13.34
N LYS A 240 7.72 2.11 13.98
CA LYS A 240 9.00 1.61 13.48
C LYS A 240 8.83 0.88 12.14
N TYR A 241 7.71 0.17 11.96
CA TYR A 241 7.39 -0.59 10.75
C TYR A 241 6.55 0.27 9.82
N ARG A 242 7.18 0.82 8.77
CA ARG A 242 6.59 1.84 7.90
C ARG A 242 6.24 1.26 6.54
N GLU A 243 5.07 1.63 6.04
CA GLU A 243 4.69 1.32 4.66
C GLU A 243 5.59 2.07 3.68
N VAL A 244 5.90 1.43 2.56
CA VAL A 244 6.72 1.98 1.50
C VAL A 244 5.92 2.10 0.23
N VAL A 245 6.18 3.17 -0.52
CA VAL A 245 5.56 3.47 -1.80
C VAL A 245 6.66 3.57 -2.85
N VAL A 246 6.32 3.36 -4.12
CA VAL A 246 7.28 3.51 -5.20
C VAL A 246 7.64 4.97 -5.38
N ASP A 247 8.93 5.24 -5.47
CA ASP A 247 9.42 6.54 -5.89
C ASP A 247 9.54 6.60 -7.40
N ARG A 248 8.41 6.91 -8.06
CA ARG A 248 8.32 6.95 -9.53
C ARG A 248 9.25 7.98 -10.19
N GLU A 249 9.65 9.03 -9.48
CA GLU A 249 10.53 10.07 -10.02
C GLU A 249 11.99 9.61 -10.08
N ARG A 250 12.43 8.79 -9.11
CA ARG A 250 13.80 8.24 -9.04
C ARG A 250 13.91 6.89 -9.74
N THR A 251 12.83 6.12 -9.76
CA THR A 251 12.76 4.81 -10.41
C THR A 251 13.02 4.92 -11.90
N ASN A 252 13.81 3.98 -12.43
CA ASN A 252 14.10 3.85 -13.85
C ASN A 252 14.06 2.37 -14.26
N MET A 253 14.33 2.09 -15.54
CA MET A 253 14.28 0.72 -16.09
C MET A 253 15.24 -0.27 -15.40
N ASN A 254 16.28 0.21 -14.71
CA ASN A 254 17.33 -0.62 -14.10
C ASN A 254 17.27 -0.68 -12.57
N ILE A 255 16.72 0.34 -11.92
CA ILE A 255 16.64 0.41 -10.46
C ILE A 255 15.26 0.91 -10.03
N LEU A 256 14.61 0.11 -9.20
CA LEU A 256 13.38 0.47 -8.51
C LEU A 256 13.72 1.14 -7.19
N TYR A 257 13.21 2.35 -7.01
CA TYR A 257 13.34 3.08 -5.76
C TYR A 257 12.02 3.08 -5.00
N THR A 258 12.10 2.88 -3.69
CA THR A 258 10.98 3.07 -2.77
C THR A 258 11.21 4.30 -1.91
N LYS A 259 10.14 4.82 -1.32
CA LYS A 259 10.22 5.86 -0.30
C LYS A 259 9.14 5.64 0.75
N ILE A 260 9.27 6.36 1.85
CA ILE A 260 8.30 6.38 2.93
C ILE A 260 7.56 7.71 2.84
N GLU A 261 6.24 7.68 2.92
CA GLU A 261 5.44 8.90 3.05
C GLU A 261 5.38 9.34 4.51
N LEU A 262 5.68 10.61 4.75
CA LEU A 262 5.64 11.21 6.07
C LEU A 262 4.61 12.34 6.09
N ILE A 263 3.81 12.39 7.16
CA ILE A 263 2.87 13.48 7.46
C ILE A 263 3.35 14.11 8.76
N ASN A 264 3.74 15.38 8.73
CA ASN A 264 4.28 16.12 9.88
C ASN A 264 5.44 15.38 10.60
N GLY A 265 6.33 14.75 9.82
CA GLY A 265 7.49 14.01 10.35
C GLY A 265 7.16 12.61 10.91
N GLN A 266 5.90 12.18 10.88
CA GLN A 266 5.49 10.82 11.27
C GLN A 266 5.15 9.98 10.04
N PRO A 267 5.33 8.64 10.08
CA PRO A 267 4.90 7.78 8.99
C PRO A 267 3.41 7.94 8.71
N ALA A 268 3.05 8.17 7.45
CA ALA A 268 1.66 8.28 7.01
C ALA A 268 0.88 7.01 7.34
N ARG A 269 1.53 5.85 7.17
CA ARG A 269 0.99 4.52 7.49
C ARG A 269 2.07 3.64 8.09
N TYR A 270 1.67 2.84 9.06
CA TYR A 270 2.56 1.97 9.83
C TYR A 270 1.87 0.66 10.17
N ALA A 271 2.61 -0.29 10.74
CA ALA A 271 2.08 -1.62 11.02
C ALA A 271 0.94 -1.60 12.05
N VAL A 272 0.02 -2.54 11.92
CA VAL A 272 -1.02 -2.80 12.92
C VAL A 272 -0.65 -4.03 13.74
N ARG A 273 -1.10 -4.05 15.00
CA ARG A 273 -1.00 -5.26 15.83
C ARG A 273 -1.98 -6.31 15.31
N THR A 274 -1.45 -7.48 14.98
CA THR A 274 -2.23 -8.67 14.64
C THR A 274 -2.40 -9.60 15.84
N ASN A 275 -3.26 -10.61 15.68
CA ASN A 275 -3.33 -11.72 16.63
C ASN A 275 -1.97 -12.46 16.69
N PRO A 276 -1.64 -13.15 17.81
CA PRO A 276 -0.43 -13.94 17.90
C PRO A 276 -0.32 -14.98 16.79
N ILE A 277 0.79 -14.95 16.07
CA ILE A 277 1.08 -15.82 14.93
C ILE A 277 1.98 -16.94 15.40
N LYS A 278 1.54 -18.17 15.16
CA LYS A 278 2.29 -19.36 15.52
C LYS A 278 3.55 -19.49 14.66
N ILE A 279 4.68 -19.79 15.30
CA ILE A 279 5.93 -20.06 14.59
C ILE A 279 5.83 -21.47 13.98
N VAL A 280 6.01 -21.57 12.67
CA VAL A 280 5.97 -22.84 11.93
C VAL A 280 7.35 -23.19 11.38
N PRO A 281 7.73 -24.47 11.29
CA PRO A 281 8.94 -24.86 10.59
C PRO A 281 8.76 -24.61 9.09
N ARG A 282 9.82 -24.15 8.42
CA ARG A 282 9.88 -24.16 6.96
C ARG A 282 10.23 -25.56 6.51
N TYR A 283 9.37 -26.15 5.68
CA TYR A 283 9.61 -27.44 5.03
C TYR A 283 10.55 -27.31 3.84
#